data_AF-A0A522B3S4-F1
#
_entry.id   AF-A0A522B3S4-F1
#
_cell.length_a   1.000
_cell.length_b   1.000
_cell.length_c   1.000
_cell.angle_alpha   90.00
_cell.angle_beta   90.00
_cell.angle_gamma   90.00
#
_symmetry.space_group_name_H-M   'P 1'
#
loop_
_entity.id
_entity.type
_entity.pdbx_description
1 polymer ?
#
loop_
_entity_poly.entity_id
_entity_poly.type
_entity_poly.pdbx_seq_one_letter_code
_entity_poly.pdbx_strand_id
1 'polypeptide(L)'
;EIVIEDDVWLGAHTIVTRGVRIGRGAVIGAGSVVTRDIPERMVAAGVPARPIRPRDASVGGGLSGRDGTAPGSTGDPERSASATQGAAHGIDKARGLD
;
A
#
# COMPACT_ATOMS: atom_id res chain seq x y z
N GLU A 1 -19.78 -13.13 -2.31
CA GLU A 1 -18.81 -12.03 -2.41
C GLU A 1 -17.78 -12.17 -1.30
N ILE A 2 -16.57 -11.67 -1.51
CA ILE A 2 -15.52 -11.52 -0.48
C ILE A 2 -15.13 -10.06 -0.53
N VAL A 3 -15.20 -9.36 0.60
CA VAL A 3 -14.91 -7.93 0.69
C VAL A 3 -13.62 -7.76 1.48
N ILE A 4 -12.62 -7.15 0.85
CA ILE A 4 -11.35 -6.78 1.47
C ILE A 4 -11.29 -5.26 1.40
N GLU A 5 -11.37 -4.60 2.56
CA GLU A 5 -11.29 -3.15 2.66
C GLU A 5 -9.83 -2.66 2.53
N ASP A 6 -9.64 -1.34 2.51
CA ASP A 6 -8.31 -0.75 2.31
C ASP A 6 -7.35 -1.04 3.47
N ASP A 7 -6.05 -0.99 3.19
CA ASP A 7 -4.96 -1.15 4.16
C ASP A 7 -4.94 -2.49 4.92
N VAL A 8 -5.65 -3.50 4.40
CA VAL A 8 -5.66 -4.85 4.93
C VAL A 8 -4.33 -5.56 4.61
N TRP A 9 -3.74 -6.18 5.62
CA TRP A 9 -2.56 -7.01 5.46
C TRP A 9 -2.93 -8.49 5.55
N LEU A 10 -2.60 -9.27 4.51
CA LEU A 10 -2.80 -10.72 4.48
C LEU A 10 -1.44 -11.41 4.58
N GLY A 11 -1.28 -12.26 5.60
CA GLY A 11 -0.12 -13.11 5.74
C GLY A 11 -0.03 -14.14 4.62
N ALA A 12 1.17 -14.69 4.43
CA ALA A 12 1.38 -15.74 3.44
C ALA A 12 0.46 -16.94 3.69
N HIS A 13 -0.09 -17.51 2.62
CA HIS A 13 -0.96 -18.69 2.69
C HIS A 13 -2.22 -18.50 3.55
N THR A 14 -2.78 -17.29 3.58
CA THR A 14 -4.11 -17.04 4.14
C THR A 14 -5.20 -17.54 3.18
N ILE A 15 -6.21 -18.23 3.72
CA ILE A 15 -7.40 -18.68 2.99
C ILE A 15 -8.61 -17.89 3.48
N VAL A 16 -9.38 -17.28 2.58
CA VAL A 16 -10.60 -16.51 2.91
C VAL A 16 -11.81 -17.21 2.32
N THR A 17 -12.80 -17.52 3.15
CA THR A 17 -14.03 -18.19 2.69
C THR A 17 -15.05 -17.19 2.14
N ARG A 18 -15.94 -17.66 1.25
CA ARG A 18 -17.01 -16.86 0.66
C ARG A 18 -17.92 -16.23 1.73
N GLY A 19 -18.32 -14.98 1.51
CA GLY A 19 -19.31 -14.28 2.34
C GLY A 19 -18.70 -13.55 3.54
N VAL A 20 -17.38 -13.33 3.52
CA VAL A 20 -16.64 -12.68 4.59
C VAL A 20 -16.22 -11.27 4.19
N ARG A 21 -16.30 -10.34 5.13
CA ARG A 21 -15.72 -8.99 5.07
C ARG A 21 -14.52 -8.86 6.00
N ILE A 22 -13.40 -8.37 5.47
CA ILE A 22 -12.21 -8.02 6.23
C ILE A 22 -12.16 -6.49 6.31
N GLY A 23 -12.34 -5.97 7.53
CA GLY A 23 -12.40 -4.52 7.78
C GLY A 23 -11.08 -3.80 7.54
N ARG A 24 -11.18 -2.49 7.28
CA ARG A 24 -10.06 -1.60 6.95
C ARG A 24 -8.92 -1.72 7.95
N GLY A 25 -7.70 -1.83 7.45
CA GLY A 25 -6.53 -1.89 8.31
C GLY A 25 -6.38 -3.19 9.11
N ALA A 26 -7.22 -4.21 8.89
CA ALA A 26 -7.07 -5.50 9.56
C ALA A 26 -5.78 -6.23 9.13
N VAL A 27 -5.25 -7.08 10.02
CA VAL A 27 -4.02 -7.85 9.81
C VAL A 27 -4.33 -9.33 10.03
N ILE A 28 -4.16 -10.14 8.99
CA ILE A 28 -4.38 -11.58 9.06
C ILE A 28 -3.04 -12.32 9.12
N GLY A 29 -2.86 -13.17 10.13
CA GLY A 29 -1.63 -13.96 10.28
C GLY A 29 -1.43 -14.97 9.14
N ALA A 30 -0.17 -15.33 8.88
CA ALA A 30 0.17 -16.37 7.91
C ALA A 30 -0.49 -17.73 8.25
N GLY A 31 -0.88 -18.48 7.23
CA GLY A 31 -1.53 -19.79 7.38
C GLY A 31 -2.93 -19.75 8.01
N SER A 32 -3.57 -18.58 8.11
CA SER A 32 -4.89 -18.45 8.73
C SER A 32 -6.04 -18.77 7.77
N VAL A 33 -7.14 -19.32 8.29
CA VAL A 33 -8.38 -19.57 7.52
C VAL A 33 -9.50 -18.67 8.05
N VAL A 34 -9.84 -17.63 7.28
CA VAL A 34 -10.86 -16.64 7.65
C VAL A 34 -12.24 -17.15 7.27
N THR A 35 -13.01 -17.56 8.29
CA THR A 35 -14.37 -18.11 8.14
C THR A 35 -15.48 -17.18 8.60
N ARG A 36 -15.13 -16.00 9.16
CA ARG A 36 -16.05 -15.01 9.73
C ARG A 36 -15.47 -13.62 9.50
N ASP A 37 -16.35 -12.62 9.53
CA ASP A 37 -15.96 -11.22 9.39
C ASP A 37 -14.93 -10.80 10.43
N ILE A 38 -13.96 -10.00 9.99
CA ILE A 38 -12.90 -9.45 10.82
C ILE A 38 -13.14 -7.95 10.98
N PRO A 39 -13.24 -7.45 12.22
CA PRO A 39 -13.40 -6.02 12.48
C PRO A 39 -12.24 -5.20 11.92
N GLU A 40 -12.52 -3.93 11.66
CA GLU A 40 -11.49 -2.95 11.28
C GLU A 40 -10.37 -2.86 12.32
N ARG A 41 -9.14 -2.58 11.85
CA ARG A 41 -7.94 -2.37 12.69
C ARG A 41 -7.73 -3.49 13.71
N MET A 42 -8.05 -4.73 13.33
CA MET A 42 -7.91 -5.91 14.18
C MET A 42 -6.86 -6.86 13.64
N VAL A 43 -6.06 -7.44 14.52
CA VAL A 43 -5.15 -8.54 14.20
C VAL A 43 -5.86 -9.86 14.47
N ALA A 44 -5.96 -10.72 13.46
CA ALA A 44 -6.57 -12.04 13.57
C ALA A 44 -5.63 -13.14 13.04
N ALA A 45 -5.65 -14.32 13.65
CA ALA A 45 -4.89 -15.46 13.14
C ALA A 45 -5.52 -16.81 13.54
N GLY A 46 -5.04 -17.89 12.91
CA GLY A 46 -5.39 -19.27 13.24
C GLY A 46 -6.33 -19.95 12.25
N VAL A 47 -6.69 -21.19 12.55
CA VAL A 47 -7.59 -22.05 11.74
C VAL A 47 -8.67 -22.65 12.65
N PRO A 48 -9.88 -22.07 12.73
CA PRO A 48 -10.33 -20.85 12.04
C PRO A 48 -9.73 -19.57 12.64
N ALA A 49 -9.61 -18.52 11.83
CA ALA A 49 -9.06 -17.23 12.25
C ALA A 49 -9.93 -16.61 13.35
N ARG A 50 -9.27 -16.11 14.40
CA ARG A 50 -9.89 -15.42 15.52
C ARG A 50 -9.19 -14.08 15.76
N PRO A 51 -9.94 -13.01 16.06
CA PRO A 51 -9.37 -11.77 16.57
C PRO A 51 -8.52 -12.01 17.80
N ILE A 52 -7.29 -11.50 17.81
CA ILE A 52 -6.33 -11.63 18.91
C ILE A 52 -6.21 -10.31 19.66
N ARG A 53 -5.99 -9.21 18.93
CA ARG A 53 -5.79 -7.88 19.50
C ARG A 53 -6.10 -6.76 18.51
N PRO A 54 -6.38 -5.53 18.97
CA PRO A 54 -6.36 -4.35 18.11
C PRO A 54 -4.96 -4.11 17.50
N ARG A 55 -4.92 -3.60 16.27
CA ARG A 55 -3.71 -3.13 15.58
C ARG A 55 -3.18 -1.87 16.25
N ASP A 56 -4.10 -0.98 16.64
CA ASP A 56 -3.80 0.36 17.17
C ASP A 56 -3.72 0.38 18.71
N ALA A 57 -3.50 -0.77 19.35
CA ALA A 57 -3.21 -0.79 20.78
C ALA A 57 -1.93 0.02 21.01
N SER A 58 -2.11 1.19 21.62
CA SER A 58 -1.16 2.28 21.74
C SER A 58 0.21 1.83 22.29
N VAL A 59 1.22 1.85 21.41
CA VAL A 59 2.51 2.42 21.78
C VAL A 59 2.29 3.93 21.83
N GLY A 60 2.21 4.51 23.03
CA GLY A 60 2.12 5.96 23.19
C GLY A 60 3.40 6.63 22.65
N GLY A 61 3.29 7.37 21.56
CA GLY A 61 4.39 8.17 21.01
C GLY A 61 4.14 8.55 19.55
N GLY A 62 3.99 9.85 19.29
CA GLY A 62 3.46 10.41 18.03
C GLY A 62 4.11 9.93 16.74
N LEU A 63 3.30 9.37 15.85
CA LEU A 63 3.65 9.05 14.47
C LEU A 63 2.44 9.26 13.56
N SER A 64 1.69 10.35 13.73
CA SER A 64 0.52 10.67 12.90
C SER A 64 0.87 11.21 11.49
N GLY A 65 2.03 10.85 10.95
CA GLY A 65 2.55 11.42 9.70
C GLY A 65 3.46 10.47 8.90
N ARG A 66 3.37 9.16 9.12
CA ARG A 66 4.00 8.15 8.28
C ARG A 66 2.95 7.15 7.85
N ASP A 67 1.97 7.65 7.10
CA ASP A 67 1.07 6.78 6.34
C ASP A 67 1.96 5.82 5.57
N GLY A 68 1.80 4.53 5.82
CA GLY A 68 2.72 3.47 5.41
C GLY A 68 2.73 3.19 3.91
N THR A 69 2.77 4.23 3.08
CA THR A 69 3.24 4.13 1.70
C THR A 69 4.69 3.67 1.75
N ALA A 70 4.91 2.37 1.55
CA ALA A 70 6.22 1.89 1.17
C ALA A 70 6.65 2.68 -0.08
N PRO A 71 7.86 3.29 -0.11
CA PRO A 71 8.34 3.91 -1.33
C PRO A 71 8.58 2.79 -2.36
N GLY A 72 7.62 2.60 -3.27
CA GLY A 72 7.76 1.71 -4.42
C GLY A 72 6.75 0.57 -4.49
N SER A 73 5.54 0.86 -4.95
CA SER A 73 4.82 -0.05 -5.85
C SER A 73 3.79 0.63 -6.77
N THR A 74 3.78 1.96 -6.87
CA THR A 74 2.99 2.65 -7.90
C THR A 74 3.68 2.49 -9.25
N GLY A 75 3.32 1.40 -9.95
CA GLY A 75 3.37 1.40 -11.41
C GLY A 75 2.34 2.41 -11.90
N ASP A 76 2.76 3.66 -12.07
CA ASP A 76 2.06 4.66 -12.88
C ASP A 76 2.56 4.52 -14.33
N PRO A 77 1.84 3.84 -15.24
CA PRO A 77 2.20 3.86 -16.66
C PRO A 77 1.96 5.22 -17.33
N GLU A 78 1.26 6.15 -16.67
CA GLU A 78 0.72 7.38 -17.27
C GLU A 78 1.66 8.60 -17.17
N ARG A 79 2.93 8.45 -16.74
CA ARG A 79 3.92 9.56 -16.79
C ARG A 79 4.87 9.48 -17.98
N SER A 80 4.39 9.00 -19.13
CA SER A 80 5.14 8.97 -20.39
C SER A 80 4.45 9.73 -21.52
N ALA A 81 4.07 10.99 -21.29
CA ALA A 81 3.79 11.94 -22.39
C ALA A 81 3.92 13.40 -21.93
N SER A 82 5.09 14.00 -22.12
CA SER A 82 5.27 15.41 -22.55
C SER A 82 6.75 15.82 -22.45
N ALA A 83 7.57 15.31 -23.35
CA ALA A 83 8.83 15.95 -23.71
C ALA A 83 8.64 16.66 -25.05
N THR A 84 8.08 17.86 -25.04
CA THR A 84 8.17 18.80 -26.18
C THR A 84 8.22 20.23 -25.64
N GLN A 85 9.45 20.73 -25.49
CA GLN A 85 9.87 22.13 -25.58
C GLN A 85 11.41 22.08 -25.48
N GLY A 86 12.22 22.49 -26.43
CA GLY A 86 12.07 23.64 -27.33
C GLY A 86 13.07 24.69 -26.87
N ALA A 87 14.33 24.58 -27.28
CA ALA A 87 15.33 25.66 -27.21
C ALA A 87 16.57 25.30 -28.05
N ALA A 88 16.51 25.60 -29.35
CA ALA A 88 17.72 25.84 -30.13
C ALA A 88 18.02 27.35 -30.04
N HIS A 89 19.11 27.72 -29.37
CA HIS A 89 19.58 29.10 -29.32
C HIS A 89 21.10 29.13 -29.45
N GLY A 90 21.59 29.91 -30.42
CA GLY A 90 22.94 30.45 -30.42
C GLY A 90 23.93 29.81 -31.40
N ILE A 91 23.82 30.16 -32.68
CA ILE A 91 24.99 30.29 -33.55
C ILE A 91 25.40 31.76 -33.40
N ASP A 92 26.52 32.05 -32.75
CA ASP A 92 27.14 33.37 -32.88
C ASP A 92 28.65 33.28 -33.08
N LYS A 93 29.10 34.07 -34.04
CA LYS A 93 30.45 34.13 -34.60
C LYS A 93 31.38 34.89 -33.65
N ALA A 94 32.49 34.27 -33.26
CA ALA A 94 33.73 34.97 -32.91
C ALA A 94 34.77 34.60 -33.98
N ARG A 95 35.08 35.49 -34.93
CA ARG A 95 36.17 36.49 -34.89
C ARG A 95 37.55 35.86 -34.65
N GLY A 96 38.41 35.99 -35.66
CA GLY A 96 39.78 35.48 -35.71
C GLY A 96 40.81 36.31 -34.93
N LEU A 97 42.05 36.26 -35.41
CA LEU A 97 43.36 36.33 -34.71
C LEU A 97 43.75 34.87 -34.38
N ASP A 98 44.80 34.24 -34.91
CA ASP A 98 46.08 34.66 -35.50
C ASP A 98 46.67 33.50 -36.34
#